data_AF-L0I9A9-F1
#
_entry.id   AF-L0I9A9-F1
#
_cell.length_a   1.000
_cell.length_b   1.000
_cell.length_c   1.000
_cell.angle_alpha   90.00
_cell.angle_beta   90.00
_cell.angle_gamma   90.00
#
_symmetry.space_group_name_H-M   'P 1'
#
loop_
_entity.id
_entity.type
_entity.pdbx_description
1 polymer ?
#
loop_
_entity_poly.entity_id
_entity_poly.type
_entity_poly.pdbx_seq_one_letter_code
_entity_poly.pdbx_strand_id
1 'polypeptide(L)'
;MSDGRTYVESPIIMATVRLVAPFVLTYGLFITLHGASSPGGGFQGGVIVASVIVMLSFAYGIDPTWEWLDKRVLVGITSGGILVFAAIALGAVLFGTRSDFLELGVYPAIPHPWKYGIELVEVGIAMTVAGVVIVLFFQLARGAMPPGGSPYAKPSAQRVPNRRRDEAAQTGTASADQSGEETADQTGHESTDEPANGTGYEATNDPADRTDTPTDADSVETDSDPSTSVDDGSDRSSPADEGGDRR
;
A
#
# COMPACT_ATOMS: atom_id res chain seq x y z
N MET A 1 -25.92 20.97 17.47
CA MET A 1 -25.13 20.83 16.22
C MET A 1 -23.85 20.09 16.57
N SER A 2 -23.58 18.95 15.95
CA SER A 2 -22.31 18.22 16.12
C SER A 2 -21.32 18.70 15.07
N ASP A 3 -20.19 19.25 15.50
CA ASP A 3 -19.10 19.70 14.61
C ASP A 3 -18.38 18.47 14.03
N GLY A 4 -18.64 18.17 12.76
CA GLY A 4 -18.27 16.90 12.09
C GLY A 4 -16.80 16.77 11.70
N ARG A 5 -15.88 17.41 12.43
CA ARG A 5 -14.45 17.50 12.07
C ARG A 5 -13.64 16.32 12.61
N THR A 6 -13.79 15.17 11.97
CA THR A 6 -12.95 13.97 12.19
C THR A 6 -11.81 13.84 11.17
N TYR A 7 -11.27 14.97 10.70
CA TYR A 7 -9.97 15.02 10.03
C TYR A 7 -9.07 15.95 10.85
N VAL A 8 -8.28 15.37 11.75
CA VAL A 8 -7.24 16.11 12.48
C VAL A 8 -6.04 16.28 11.55
N GLU A 9 -6.04 17.40 10.83
CA GLU A 9 -4.87 17.90 10.11
C GLU A 9 -3.69 17.97 11.09
N SER A 10 -2.72 17.07 10.96
CA SER A 10 -1.55 17.04 11.83
C SER A 10 -0.45 17.93 11.23
N PRO A 11 -0.10 19.08 11.86
CA PRO A 11 0.93 19.95 11.32
C PRO A 11 2.29 19.26 11.25
N ILE A 12 2.53 18.29 12.14
CA ILE A 12 3.76 17.48 12.19
C ILE A 12 3.84 16.53 10.98
N ILE A 13 2.75 15.84 10.63
CA ILE A 13 2.71 14.96 9.46
C ILE A 13 2.84 15.79 8.18
N MET A 14 2.10 16.89 8.07
CA MET A 14 2.15 17.77 6.90
C MET A 14 3.53 18.40 6.70
N ALA A 15 4.19 18.87 7.77
CA ALA A 15 5.56 19.39 7.71
C ALA A 15 6.57 18.30 7.34
N THR A 16 6.47 17.11 7.96
CA THR A 16 7.35 15.97 7.67
C THR A 16 7.23 15.54 6.21
N VAL A 17 6.01 15.32 5.70
CA VAL A 17 5.81 14.92 4.31
C VAL A 17 6.26 16.00 3.34
N ARG A 18 5.98 17.29 3.61
CA ARG A 18 6.48 18.40 2.78
C ARG A 18 8.00 18.49 2.72
N LEU A 19 8.70 18.11 3.79
CA LEU A 19 10.16 18.05 3.84
C LEU A 19 10.72 16.80 3.16
N VAL A 20 10.13 15.62 3.38
CA VAL A 20 10.66 14.31 2.97
C VAL A 20 10.31 13.96 1.51
N ALA A 21 9.12 14.35 1.02
CA ALA A 21 8.66 14.11 -0.34
C ALA A 21 9.69 14.42 -1.46
N PRO A 22 10.37 15.59 -1.49
CA PRO A 22 11.37 15.88 -2.53
C PRO A 22 12.60 14.96 -2.47
N PHE A 23 13.02 14.49 -1.29
CA PHE A 23 14.13 13.54 -1.17
C PHE A 23 13.73 12.15 -1.67
N VAL A 24 12.53 11.68 -1.31
CA VAL A 24 11.99 10.39 -1.81
C VAL A 24 11.79 10.42 -3.32
N LEU A 25 11.29 11.53 -3.88
CA LEU A 25 11.16 11.73 -5.32
C LEU A 25 12.52 11.67 -6.03
N THR A 26 13.52 12.38 -5.48
CA THR A 26 14.89 12.42 -6.03
C THR A 26 15.55 11.05 -5.95
N TYR A 27 15.33 10.30 -4.87
CA TYR A 27 15.84 8.93 -4.71
C TYR A 27 15.18 7.94 -5.69
N GLY A 28 13.85 8.00 -5.86
CA GLY A 28 13.15 7.17 -6.85
C GLY A 28 13.61 7.45 -8.29
N LEU A 29 13.88 8.72 -8.61
CA LEU A 29 14.46 9.11 -9.90
C LEU A 29 15.92 8.64 -10.04
N PHE A 30 16.74 8.74 -8.99
CA PHE A 30 18.11 8.21 -8.99
C PHE A 30 18.15 6.71 -9.25
N ILE A 31 17.32 5.93 -8.55
CA ILE A 31 17.17 4.47 -8.72
C ILE A 31 16.65 4.11 -10.13
N THR A 32 15.82 4.96 -10.73
CA THR A 32 15.36 4.80 -12.13
C THR A 32 16.51 5.03 -13.12
N LEU A 33 17.32 6.07 -12.92
CA LEU A 33 18.35 6.50 -13.88
C LEU A 33 19.70 5.76 -13.75
N HIS A 34 19.84 4.83 -12.81
CA HIS A 34 21.09 4.10 -12.57
C HIS A 34 20.91 2.58 -12.47
N GLY A 35 19.74 2.02 -12.83
CA GLY A 35 19.49 0.58 -12.73
C GLY A 35 20.41 -0.27 -13.61
N ALA A 36 20.72 0.22 -14.82
CA ALA A 36 21.76 -0.33 -15.69
C ALA A 36 23.17 -0.45 -15.07
N SER A 37 23.43 0.19 -13.92
CA SER A 37 24.73 0.21 -13.22
C SER A 37 24.65 -0.13 -11.72
N SER A 38 23.46 -0.43 -11.16
CA SER A 38 23.28 -0.64 -9.72
C SER A 38 22.01 -1.46 -9.40
N PRO A 39 21.93 -2.15 -8.24
CA PRO A 39 20.70 -2.83 -7.83
C PRO A 39 19.55 -1.84 -7.67
N GLY A 40 18.56 -1.89 -8.57
CA GLY A 40 17.51 -0.88 -8.65
C GLY A 40 16.68 -0.99 -9.91
N GLY A 41 16.54 0.13 -10.63
CA GLY A 41 15.92 0.18 -11.94
C GLY A 41 14.46 0.60 -11.98
N GLY A 42 13.92 0.65 -13.20
CA GLY A 42 12.67 1.35 -13.53
C GLY A 42 11.45 0.94 -12.69
N PHE A 43 11.28 -0.36 -12.40
CA PHE A 43 10.16 -0.82 -11.58
C PHE A 43 10.25 -0.28 -10.14
N GLN A 44 11.40 -0.44 -9.48
CA GLN A 44 11.57 -0.02 -8.10
C GLN A 44 11.54 1.50 -7.96
N GLY A 45 12.21 2.21 -8.87
CA GLY A 45 12.17 3.67 -8.95
C GLY A 45 10.76 4.20 -9.17
N GLY A 46 9.98 3.59 -10.08
CA GLY A 46 8.58 3.94 -10.32
C GLY A 46 7.67 3.75 -9.08
N VAL A 47 7.85 2.67 -8.32
CA VAL A 47 7.15 2.45 -7.04
C VAL A 47 7.52 3.53 -6.01
N ILE A 48 8.80 3.89 -5.90
CA ILE A 48 9.27 4.95 -4.99
C ILE A 48 8.67 6.32 -5.39
N VAL A 49 8.64 6.65 -6.69
CA VAL A 49 7.99 7.88 -7.21
C VAL A 49 6.49 7.90 -6.90
N ALA A 50 5.78 6.78 -7.09
CA ALA A 50 4.37 6.68 -6.71
C ALA A 50 4.14 6.84 -5.19
N SER A 51 5.07 6.35 -4.35
CA SER A 51 4.96 6.48 -2.89
C SER A 51 4.91 7.94 -2.42
N VAL A 52 5.50 8.88 -3.17
CA VAL A 52 5.40 10.32 -2.89
C VAL A 52 3.96 10.80 -2.94
N ILE A 53 3.18 10.36 -3.95
CA ILE A 53 1.76 10.69 -4.09
C ILE A 53 0.92 10.03 -2.99
N VAL A 54 1.30 8.82 -2.55
CA VAL A 54 0.67 8.13 -1.41
C VAL A 54 0.93 8.90 -0.11
N MET A 55 2.16 9.36 0.14
CA MET A 55 2.49 10.21 1.30
C MET A 55 1.68 11.51 1.30
N LEU A 56 1.58 12.19 0.15
CA LEU A 56 0.75 13.39 0.01
C LEU A 56 -0.73 13.07 0.32
N SER A 57 -1.25 11.94 -0.16
CA SER A 57 -2.63 11.51 0.09
C SER A 57 -2.93 11.24 1.57
N PHE A 58 -1.94 10.81 2.35
CA PHE A 58 -2.07 10.67 3.80
C PHE A 58 -1.90 11.99 4.56
N ALA A 59 -1.14 12.96 4.05
CA ALA A 59 -0.91 14.26 4.69
C ALA A 59 -1.97 15.33 4.36
N TYR A 60 -2.57 15.27 3.17
CA TYR A 60 -3.50 16.27 2.61
C TYR A 60 -4.90 15.69 2.29
N GLY A 61 -5.10 14.40 2.49
CA GLY A 61 -6.36 13.70 2.21
C GLY A 61 -6.42 13.06 0.82
N ILE A 62 -7.14 11.94 0.73
CA ILE A 62 -7.24 11.11 -0.48
C ILE A 62 -7.97 11.86 -1.60
N ASP A 63 -9.20 12.32 -1.37
CA ASP A 63 -9.96 13.02 -2.41
C ASP A 63 -9.33 14.37 -2.83
N PRO A 64 -8.85 15.26 -1.93
CA PRO A 64 -8.13 16.47 -2.34
C PRO A 64 -6.89 16.19 -3.19
N THR A 65 -6.10 15.17 -2.84
CA THR A 65 -4.91 14.79 -3.61
C THR A 65 -5.29 14.15 -4.95
N TRP A 66 -6.37 13.35 -5.00
CA TRP A 66 -6.91 12.83 -6.25
C TRP A 66 -7.45 13.94 -7.15
N GLU A 67 -8.13 14.94 -6.61
CA GLU A 67 -8.66 16.09 -7.35
C GLU A 67 -7.53 16.93 -7.95
N TRP A 68 -6.47 17.21 -7.17
CA TRP A 68 -5.27 17.94 -7.59
C TRP A 68 -4.51 17.29 -8.77
N LEU A 69 -4.48 15.96 -8.87
CA LEU A 69 -3.83 15.26 -9.98
C LEU A 69 -4.60 15.44 -11.30
N ASP A 70 -3.94 15.92 -12.37
CA ASP A 70 -4.54 15.84 -13.71
C ASP A 70 -4.52 14.39 -14.21
N LYS A 71 -5.73 13.84 -14.43
CA LYS A 71 -5.95 12.48 -14.91
C LYS A 71 -5.45 12.31 -16.35
N ARG A 72 -5.41 13.40 -17.15
CA ARG A 72 -4.82 13.40 -18.50
C ARG A 72 -3.30 13.24 -18.44
N VAL A 73 -2.64 13.93 -17.51
CA VAL A 73 -1.20 13.79 -17.26
C VAL A 73 -0.89 12.39 -16.72
N LEU A 74 -1.69 11.88 -15.77
CA LEU A 74 -1.50 10.53 -15.22
C LEU A 74 -1.64 9.43 -16.29
N VAL A 75 -2.67 9.51 -17.14
CA VAL A 75 -2.82 8.62 -18.30
C VAL A 75 -1.69 8.81 -19.30
N GLY A 76 -1.31 10.05 -19.62
CA GLY A 76 -0.26 10.37 -20.58
C GLY A 76 1.15 9.94 -20.15
N ILE A 77 1.46 9.96 -18.86
CA ILE A 77 2.69 9.38 -18.30
C ILE A 77 2.63 7.85 -18.40
N THR A 78 1.50 7.24 -18.01
CA THR A 78 1.33 5.78 -18.04
C THR A 78 1.45 5.22 -19.46
N SER A 79 0.72 5.79 -20.42
CA SER A 79 0.78 5.36 -21.82
C SER A 79 2.07 5.82 -22.51
N GLY A 80 2.61 6.98 -22.14
CA GLY A 80 3.90 7.48 -22.62
C GLY A 80 5.05 6.53 -22.28
N GLY A 81 5.07 5.96 -21.06
CA GLY A 81 6.04 4.95 -20.67
C GLY A 81 5.98 3.68 -21.52
N ILE A 82 4.76 3.19 -21.79
CA ILE A 82 4.52 2.04 -22.69
C ILE A 82 4.95 2.36 -24.13
N LEU A 83 4.66 3.57 -24.61
CA LEU A 83 5.04 4.03 -25.95
C LEU A 83 6.56 4.19 -26.10
N VAL A 84 7.27 4.67 -25.08
CA VAL A 84 8.74 4.73 -25.04
C VAL A 84 9.33 3.32 -25.10
N PHE A 85 8.85 2.40 -24.25
CA PHE A 85 9.26 1.00 -24.27
C PHE A 85 9.04 0.36 -25.65
N ALA A 86 7.84 0.51 -26.21
CA ALA A 86 7.48 -0.04 -27.52
C ALA A 86 8.30 0.59 -28.66
N ALA A 87 8.58 1.89 -28.63
CA ALA A 87 9.38 2.56 -29.64
C ALA A 87 10.85 2.10 -29.64
N ILE A 88 11.43 1.82 -28.47
CA ILE A 88 12.79 1.26 -28.35
C ILE A 88 12.81 -0.21 -28.78
N ALA A 89 11.82 -1.00 -28.36
CA ALA A 89 11.81 -2.43 -28.62
C ALA A 89 11.44 -2.78 -30.08
N LEU A 90 10.52 -2.04 -30.69
CA LEU A 90 10.14 -2.20 -32.11
C LEU A 90 11.05 -1.42 -33.06
N GLY A 91 11.62 -0.29 -32.64
CA GLY A 91 12.62 0.41 -33.44
C GLY A 91 13.90 -0.43 -33.62
N ALA A 92 14.27 -1.25 -32.62
CA ALA A 92 15.33 -2.25 -32.77
C ALA A 92 15.07 -3.20 -33.95
N VAL A 93 13.83 -3.67 -34.11
CA VAL A 93 13.39 -4.53 -35.23
C VAL A 93 13.44 -3.78 -36.58
N LEU A 94 13.17 -2.48 -36.60
CA LEU A 94 13.15 -1.66 -37.82
C LEU A 94 14.53 -1.19 -38.29
N PHE A 95 15.48 -0.98 -37.37
CA PHE A 95 16.85 -0.54 -37.69
C PHE A 95 17.87 -1.70 -37.69
N GLY A 96 17.52 -2.85 -37.10
CA GLY A 96 18.38 -4.03 -37.02
C GLY A 96 18.36 -4.92 -38.27
N THR A 97 19.50 -5.52 -38.57
CA THR A 97 19.69 -6.40 -39.75
C THR A 97 19.11 -7.80 -39.59
N ARG A 98 18.60 -8.15 -38.40
CA ARG A 98 18.12 -9.49 -38.03
C ARG A 98 16.70 -9.52 -37.46
N SER A 99 16.02 -8.36 -37.36
CA SER A 99 14.71 -8.23 -36.70
C SER A 99 14.71 -8.55 -35.19
N ASP A 100 15.87 -8.45 -34.52
CA ASP A 100 16.01 -8.72 -33.09
C ASP A 100 15.25 -7.67 -32.25
N PHE A 101 14.41 -8.13 -31.32
CA PHE A 101 13.57 -7.27 -30.48
C PHE A 101 14.35 -6.74 -29.27
N LEU A 102 14.24 -5.44 -29.00
CA LEU A 102 14.95 -4.76 -27.89
C LEU A 102 16.48 -4.80 -27.97
N GLU A 103 17.05 -5.17 -29.12
CA GLU A 103 18.48 -5.09 -29.43
C GLU A 103 18.92 -3.63 -29.57
N LEU A 104 19.45 -3.03 -28.51
CA LEU A 104 19.72 -1.58 -28.47
C LEU A 104 20.91 -1.14 -29.34
N GLY A 105 21.69 -2.09 -29.89
CA GLY A 105 22.98 -1.82 -30.55
C GLY A 105 22.82 -1.17 -31.92
N VAL A 106 21.61 -1.24 -32.48
CA VAL A 106 21.23 -0.70 -33.78
C VAL A 106 20.90 0.80 -33.75
N TYR A 107 21.04 1.44 -32.58
CA TYR A 107 20.80 2.87 -32.37
C TYR A 107 22.12 3.68 -32.37
N PRO A 108 22.66 4.09 -33.53
CA PRO A 108 23.91 4.86 -33.60
C PRO A 108 23.82 6.26 -32.98
N ALA A 109 22.61 6.74 -32.69
CA ALA A 109 22.36 8.01 -32.01
C ALA A 109 22.55 7.96 -30.48
N ILE A 110 22.70 6.77 -29.88
CA ILE A 110 22.87 6.59 -28.43
C ILE A 110 24.36 6.27 -28.16
N PRO A 111 25.13 7.17 -27.51
CA PRO A 111 26.46 6.82 -27.01
C PRO A 111 26.34 5.68 -25.98
N HIS A 112 27.20 4.67 -26.05
CA HIS A 112 27.16 3.48 -25.17
C HIS A 112 25.74 2.87 -24.99
N PRO A 113 25.14 2.27 -26.04
CA PRO A 113 23.74 1.83 -26.01
C PRO A 113 23.36 0.90 -24.85
N TRP A 114 24.26 0.04 -24.38
CA TRP A 114 23.99 -0.87 -23.24
C TRP A 114 23.77 -0.13 -21.91
N LYS A 115 24.32 1.08 -21.76
CA LYS A 115 24.07 1.89 -20.57
C LYS A 115 22.83 2.75 -20.79
N TYR A 116 22.97 3.78 -21.62
CA TYR A 116 21.96 4.83 -21.74
C TYR A 116 20.67 4.37 -22.43
N GLY A 117 20.74 3.31 -23.26
CA GLY A 117 19.56 2.68 -23.82
C GLY A 117 18.77 1.88 -22.78
N ILE A 118 19.45 1.15 -21.88
CA ILE A 118 18.78 0.46 -20.76
C ILE A 118 18.18 1.49 -19.80
N GLU A 119 18.94 2.52 -19.41
CA GLU A 119 18.42 3.63 -18.57
C GLU A 119 17.18 4.29 -19.18
N LEU A 120 17.11 4.44 -20.51
CA LEU A 120 15.93 4.97 -21.21
C LEU A 120 14.73 4.00 -21.19
N VAL A 121 14.96 2.69 -21.33
CA VAL A 121 13.95 1.64 -21.15
C VAL A 121 13.43 1.64 -19.71
N GLU A 122 14.32 1.80 -18.73
CA GLU A 122 13.98 1.89 -17.31
C GLU A 122 13.12 3.12 -16.99
N VAL A 123 13.38 4.27 -17.61
CA VAL A 123 12.51 5.46 -17.51
C VAL A 123 11.10 5.15 -18.06
N GLY A 124 10.98 4.48 -19.21
CA GLY A 124 9.68 4.08 -19.76
C GLY A 124 8.90 3.13 -18.83
N ILE A 125 9.61 2.17 -18.22
CA ILE A 125 9.04 1.27 -17.20
C ILE A 125 8.62 2.06 -15.96
N ALA A 126 9.46 2.97 -15.45
CA ALA A 126 9.18 3.77 -14.26
C ALA A 126 7.95 4.67 -14.42
N MET A 127 7.80 5.33 -15.58
CA MET A 127 6.62 6.12 -15.92
C MET A 127 5.34 5.26 -15.88
N THR A 128 5.40 4.07 -16.48
CA THR A 128 4.29 3.12 -16.50
C THR A 128 3.92 2.63 -15.10
N VAL A 129 4.93 2.17 -14.33
CA VAL A 129 4.75 1.62 -12.99
C VAL A 129 4.27 2.68 -12.00
N ALA A 130 4.85 3.89 -12.03
CA ALA A 130 4.41 4.99 -11.17
C ALA A 130 2.94 5.33 -11.42
N GLY A 131 2.55 5.48 -12.70
CA GLY A 131 1.17 5.77 -13.09
C GLY A 131 0.19 4.68 -12.65
N VAL A 132 0.51 3.42 -12.90
CA VAL A 132 -0.31 2.27 -12.48
C VAL A 132 -0.45 2.20 -10.96
N VAL A 133 0.64 2.34 -10.19
CA VAL A 133 0.58 2.28 -8.71
C VAL A 133 -0.24 3.43 -8.13
N ILE A 134 -0.12 4.65 -8.69
CA ILE A 134 -0.95 5.79 -8.29
C ILE A 134 -2.44 5.49 -8.56
N VAL A 135 -2.80 5.02 -9.76
CA VAL A 135 -4.19 4.68 -10.09
C VAL A 135 -4.72 3.57 -9.19
N LEU A 136 -3.95 2.48 -8.97
CA LEU A 136 -4.35 1.39 -8.10
C LEU A 136 -4.57 1.84 -6.65
N PHE A 137 -3.69 2.68 -6.11
CA PHE A 137 -3.86 3.26 -4.78
C PHE A 137 -5.19 4.02 -4.66
N PHE A 138 -5.50 4.93 -5.58
CA PHE A 138 -6.75 5.69 -5.52
C PHE A 138 -7.99 4.83 -5.80
N GLN A 139 -7.91 3.85 -6.69
CA GLN A 139 -9.02 2.92 -6.95
C GLN A 139 -9.34 2.06 -5.72
N LEU A 140 -8.33 1.60 -4.96
CA LEU A 140 -8.52 0.87 -3.70
C LEU A 140 -9.02 1.80 -2.59
N ALA A 141 -8.35 2.93 -2.37
CA ALA A 141 -8.67 3.86 -1.29
C ALA A 141 -10.07 4.48 -1.42
N ARG A 142 -10.52 4.75 -2.65
CA ARG A 142 -11.85 5.32 -2.94
C ARG A 142 -12.91 4.25 -3.17
N GLY A 143 -12.53 3.07 -3.69
CA GLY A 143 -13.43 1.90 -3.78
C GLY A 143 -13.85 1.35 -2.41
N ALA A 144 -13.04 1.59 -1.37
CA ALA A 144 -13.40 1.30 0.02
C ALA A 144 -14.41 2.29 0.64
N MET A 145 -14.75 3.40 -0.04
CA MET A 145 -15.70 4.40 0.46
C MET A 145 -17.00 4.39 -0.39
N PRO A 146 -18.16 4.05 0.21
CA PRO A 146 -19.44 4.13 -0.48
C PRO A 146 -19.75 5.57 -0.94
N PRO A 147 -20.37 5.78 -2.12
CA PRO A 147 -20.73 7.13 -2.58
C PRO A 147 -21.62 7.88 -1.58
N GLY A 148 -21.08 8.96 -0.99
CA GLY A 148 -21.75 9.76 0.05
C GLY A 148 -21.69 9.18 1.48
N GLY A 149 -21.01 8.05 1.69
CA GLY A 149 -20.84 7.43 3.00
C GLY A 149 -19.66 8.01 3.79
N SER A 150 -19.94 8.75 4.87
CA SER A 150 -18.91 9.00 5.89
C SER A 150 -18.45 7.68 6.51
N PRO A 151 -17.14 7.42 6.67
CA PRO A 151 -16.63 6.23 7.36
C PRO A 151 -17.14 6.04 8.79
N TYR A 152 -17.70 7.11 9.39
CA TYR A 152 -18.28 7.12 10.74
C TYR A 152 -19.80 7.35 10.74
N ALA A 153 -20.47 7.09 9.61
CA ALA A 153 -21.92 7.02 9.55
C ALA A 153 -22.42 5.88 10.45
N LYS A 154 -22.80 6.21 11.69
CA LYS A 154 -23.48 5.27 12.60
C LYS A 154 -24.64 4.62 11.85
N PRO A 155 -24.86 3.30 11.96
CA PRO A 155 -25.98 2.62 11.30
C PRO A 155 -27.31 3.29 11.63
N SER A 156 -27.78 4.16 10.75
CA SER A 156 -29.00 4.93 10.95
C SER A 156 -30.16 3.97 10.81
N ALA A 157 -30.74 3.59 11.96
CA ALA A 157 -31.62 2.44 12.13
C ALA A 157 -32.47 2.18 10.90
N GLN A 158 -32.14 1.11 10.16
CA GLN A 158 -32.75 0.78 8.88
C GLN A 158 -34.26 0.74 9.07
N ARG A 159 -34.98 1.72 8.50
CA ARG A 159 -36.37 1.97 8.82
C ARG A 159 -37.24 0.88 8.18
N VAL A 160 -37.34 -0.25 8.88
CA VAL A 160 -38.13 -1.42 8.49
C VAL A 160 -39.53 -0.94 8.09
N PRO A 161 -39.96 -1.12 6.82
CA PRO A 161 -41.28 -0.70 6.38
C PRO A 161 -42.34 -1.43 7.20
N ASN A 162 -43.04 -0.70 8.07
CA ASN A 162 -43.99 -1.28 9.01
C ASN A 162 -45.32 -1.59 8.29
N ARG A 163 -45.32 -2.70 7.53
CA ARG A 163 -46.40 -3.18 6.64
C ARG A 163 -47.80 -3.15 7.25
N ARG A 164 -47.91 -3.25 8.59
CA ARG A 164 -49.18 -3.13 9.32
C ARG A 164 -49.92 -1.80 9.09
N ARG A 165 -49.25 -0.73 8.64
CA ARG A 165 -49.90 0.56 8.40
C ARG A 165 -50.78 0.57 7.15
N ASP A 166 -50.46 -0.27 6.17
CA ASP A 166 -51.14 -0.30 4.87
C ASP A 166 -52.38 -1.21 4.90
N GLU A 167 -52.33 -2.30 5.69
CA GLU A 167 -53.45 -3.21 5.92
C GLU A 167 -54.61 -2.54 6.70
N ALA A 168 -54.27 -1.65 7.64
CA ALA A 168 -55.24 -0.87 8.41
C ALA A 168 -56.03 0.14 7.55
N ALA A 169 -55.55 0.49 6.35
CA ALA A 169 -56.19 1.47 5.47
C ALA A 169 -57.30 0.88 4.57
N GLN A 170 -57.49 -0.45 4.57
CA GLN A 170 -58.48 -1.13 3.70
C GLN A 170 -59.64 -1.79 4.46
N THR A 171 -59.60 -1.84 5.79
CA THR A 171 -60.64 -2.49 6.62
C THR A 171 -61.48 -1.43 7.36
N GLY A 172 -62.33 -0.71 6.61
CA GLY A 172 -62.94 0.54 7.09
C GLY A 172 -64.38 0.85 6.66
N THR A 173 -65.20 -0.16 6.30
CA THR A 173 -66.57 0.07 5.81
C THR A 173 -67.60 -0.95 6.36
N ALA A 174 -67.97 -0.83 7.64
CA ALA A 174 -69.15 -1.52 8.20
C ALA A 174 -69.70 -0.84 9.48
N SER A 175 -71.02 -0.62 9.51
CA SER A 175 -71.93 -0.62 10.68
C SER A 175 -71.60 0.16 11.98
N ALA A 176 -72.06 1.42 11.99
CA ALA A 176 -72.96 2.09 12.97
C ALA A 176 -73.26 1.54 14.40
N ASP A 177 -73.60 2.52 15.28
CA ASP A 177 -74.41 2.46 16.53
C ASP A 177 -73.72 1.84 17.78
N GLN A 178 -73.45 2.55 18.88
CA GLN A 178 -74.42 3.17 19.82
C GLN A 178 -73.86 4.32 20.69
N SER A 179 -74.73 4.92 21.52
CA SER A 179 -74.54 6.11 22.38
C SER A 179 -74.08 5.83 23.82
N GLY A 180 -73.46 6.83 24.48
CA GLY A 180 -73.18 6.88 25.93
C GLY A 180 -72.67 8.25 26.40
N GLU A 181 -72.94 8.62 27.66
CA GLU A 181 -72.73 9.98 28.23
C GLU A 181 -71.79 9.99 29.47
N GLU A 182 -71.54 11.20 29.99
CA GLU A 182 -70.95 11.57 31.31
C GLU A 182 -69.46 11.26 31.62
N THR A 183 -68.81 11.86 32.63
CA THR A 183 -68.61 13.29 33.05
C THR A 183 -67.56 13.30 34.19
N ALA A 184 -66.73 14.36 34.34
CA ALA A 184 -65.88 14.66 35.52
C ALA A 184 -64.77 13.61 35.87
N ASP A 185 -63.88 13.79 36.86
CA ASP A 185 -63.08 14.92 37.41
C ASP A 185 -62.02 14.34 38.40
N GLN A 186 -61.15 15.18 38.96
CA GLN A 186 -60.41 15.03 40.24
C GLN A 186 -59.01 14.38 40.32
N THR A 187 -58.08 15.24 40.75
CA THR A 187 -57.04 15.08 41.81
C THR A 187 -56.01 13.94 41.76
N GLY A 188 -54.83 14.32 41.28
CA GLY A 188 -53.52 14.30 41.97
C GLY A 188 -53.24 13.41 43.20
N HIS A 189 -52.02 12.87 43.22
CA HIS A 189 -51.27 12.63 44.45
C HIS A 189 -49.78 12.99 44.27
N GLU A 190 -49.13 13.31 45.38
CA GLU A 190 -47.73 13.75 45.47
C GLU A 190 -46.96 12.74 46.34
N SER A 191 -45.73 12.39 45.96
CA SER A 191 -44.82 11.57 46.77
C SER A 191 -43.38 11.82 46.35
N THR A 192 -42.50 12.03 47.32
CA THR A 192 -41.05 12.17 47.15
C THR A 192 -40.36 10.80 47.14
N ASP A 193 -39.10 10.74 46.69
CA ASP A 193 -37.95 10.40 47.57
C ASP A 193 -36.61 10.24 46.80
N GLU A 194 -35.55 10.78 47.40
CA GLU A 194 -34.11 10.66 47.11
C GLU A 194 -33.39 10.93 48.47
N PRO A 195 -32.08 10.67 48.71
CA PRO A 195 -31.09 9.91 47.92
C PRO A 195 -30.21 8.92 48.75
N ALA A 196 -29.40 8.08 48.07
CA ALA A 196 -28.07 7.57 48.51
C ALA A 196 -27.48 6.70 47.38
N ASN A 197 -26.29 6.92 46.81
CA ASN A 197 -24.92 6.96 47.37
C ASN A 197 -24.40 5.58 47.87
N GLY A 198 -23.34 5.07 47.24
CA GLY A 198 -22.67 3.81 47.59
C GLY A 198 -21.42 3.55 46.74
N THR A 199 -20.25 3.53 47.38
CA THR A 199 -18.94 3.31 46.74
C THR A 199 -18.51 1.84 46.78
N GLY A 200 -17.82 1.35 45.75
CA GLY A 200 -17.16 0.04 45.79
C GLY A 200 -16.03 -0.08 44.77
N TYR A 201 -14.80 -0.30 45.26
CA TYR A 201 -13.70 -0.85 44.47
C TYR A 201 -13.56 -2.32 44.88
N GLU A 202 -13.51 -3.25 43.92
CA GLU A 202 -13.00 -4.60 44.17
C GLU A 202 -12.09 -5.04 43.01
N ALA A 203 -10.93 -5.57 43.37
CA ALA A 203 -9.94 -6.10 42.46
C ALA A 203 -9.49 -7.47 42.99
N THR A 204 -9.94 -8.54 42.32
CA THR A 204 -9.64 -9.93 42.70
C THR A 204 -8.44 -10.44 41.90
N ASN A 205 -7.26 -10.43 42.52
CA ASN A 205 -6.12 -11.22 42.03
C ASN A 205 -6.28 -12.68 42.48
N ASP A 206 -6.08 -13.65 41.59
CA ASP A 206 -6.07 -15.07 41.92
C ASP A 206 -4.61 -15.60 41.97
N PRO A 207 -4.08 -16.03 43.13
CA PRO A 207 -2.66 -16.32 43.30
C PRO A 207 -2.35 -17.83 43.42
N ALA A 208 -2.45 -18.59 42.32
CA ALA A 208 -2.32 -20.06 42.37
C ALA A 208 -1.57 -20.75 41.21
N ASP A 209 -0.47 -20.18 40.68
CA ASP A 209 0.61 -21.00 40.09
C ASP A 209 1.99 -20.31 40.11
N ARG A 210 2.93 -20.85 40.91
CA ARG A 210 4.36 -20.44 40.99
C ARG A 210 5.22 -21.48 41.75
N THR A 211 5.97 -22.28 41.00
CA THR A 211 7.29 -22.84 41.35
C THR A 211 7.99 -23.24 40.04
N ASP A 212 9.30 -23.10 39.79
CA ASP A 212 10.37 -22.33 40.44
C ASP A 212 11.44 -21.96 39.38
N THR A 213 12.37 -21.05 39.71
CA THR A 213 13.59 -20.73 38.92
C THR A 213 14.81 -20.77 39.84
N PRO A 214 16.00 -21.24 39.38
CA PRO A 214 16.94 -20.41 38.61
C PRO A 214 17.48 -21.13 37.35
N THR A 215 17.98 -20.47 36.29
CA THR A 215 19.21 -19.64 36.18
C THR A 215 20.51 -20.41 36.43
N ASP A 216 21.26 -20.69 35.37
CA ASP A 216 22.64 -20.19 35.20
C ASP A 216 23.19 -20.59 33.83
N ALA A 217 24.28 -19.95 33.40
CA ALA A 217 25.00 -20.26 32.18
C ALA A 217 26.51 -20.26 32.46
N ASP A 218 27.22 -21.32 32.08
CA ASP A 218 28.62 -21.16 31.69
C ASP A 218 29.13 -22.26 30.74
N SER A 219 30.22 -21.89 30.09
CA SER A 219 31.04 -22.48 29.06
C SER A 219 31.63 -23.86 29.41
N VAL A 220 31.63 -24.78 28.43
CA VAL A 220 32.65 -25.84 28.33
C VAL A 220 33.06 -26.01 26.87
N GLU A 221 34.38 -26.03 26.65
CA GLU A 221 35.07 -26.23 25.38
C GLU A 221 35.67 -27.65 25.35
N THR A 222 35.51 -28.39 24.25
CA THR A 222 36.23 -29.66 24.04
C THR A 222 36.68 -29.83 22.58
N ASP A 223 37.97 -29.59 22.35
CA ASP A 223 38.71 -29.97 21.14
C ASP A 223 38.92 -31.51 21.08
N SER A 224 39.06 -32.09 19.88
CA SER A 224 39.39 -33.51 19.63
C SER A 224 39.69 -33.84 18.15
N ASP A 225 40.94 -33.69 17.74
CA ASP A 225 41.61 -34.38 16.62
C ASP A 225 42.86 -35.10 17.19
N PRO A 226 43.27 -36.31 16.75
CA PRO A 226 44.28 -36.37 15.67
C PRO A 226 44.39 -37.66 14.80
N SER A 227 44.88 -37.48 13.56
CA SER A 227 45.79 -38.39 12.79
C SER A 227 45.24 -39.73 12.21
N THR A 228 45.78 -40.33 11.13
CA THR A 228 46.89 -40.04 10.16
C THR A 228 46.33 -39.95 8.71
N SER A 229 47.00 -40.00 7.53
CA SER A 229 48.37 -40.29 7.00
C SER A 229 48.47 -39.66 5.55
N VAL A 230 49.59 -39.31 4.91
CA VAL A 230 50.84 -40.03 4.48
C VAL A 230 50.54 -41.16 3.45
N ASP A 231 51.09 -41.32 2.23
CA ASP A 231 52.01 -40.59 1.29
C ASP A 231 51.80 -41.26 -0.12
N ASP A 232 52.20 -40.79 -1.33
CA ASP A 232 52.89 -39.59 -1.90
C ASP A 232 52.14 -39.19 -3.23
N GLY A 233 52.64 -38.91 -4.45
CA GLY A 233 53.98 -38.83 -5.08
C GLY A 233 53.97 -38.92 -6.63
N SER A 234 54.94 -38.27 -7.31
CA SER A 234 55.17 -38.22 -8.78
C SER A 234 54.03 -37.62 -9.65
N ASP A 235 54.23 -36.51 -10.37
CA ASP A 235 55.09 -36.28 -11.55
C ASP A 235 54.63 -36.98 -12.85
N ARG A 236 54.20 -36.17 -13.82
CA ARG A 236 54.20 -36.49 -15.26
C ARG A 236 54.12 -35.24 -16.13
N SER A 237 55.29 -34.73 -16.51
CA SER A 237 55.43 -33.86 -17.68
C SER A 237 54.95 -34.58 -18.96
N SER A 238 54.45 -33.84 -19.95
CA SER A 238 54.19 -34.34 -21.31
C SER A 238 54.56 -33.30 -22.37
N PRO A 239 54.94 -33.71 -23.59
CA PRO A 239 55.87 -32.93 -24.40
C PRO A 239 55.20 -31.88 -25.29
N ALA A 240 55.99 -30.86 -25.67
CA ALA A 240 55.78 -30.13 -26.91
C ALA A 240 56.37 -30.92 -28.08
N ASP A 241 55.69 -30.91 -29.24
CA ASP A 241 56.09 -31.61 -30.46
C ASP A 241 56.63 -30.64 -31.54
N GLU A 242 57.20 -31.18 -32.61
CA GLU A 242 58.16 -30.52 -33.49
C GLU A 242 57.63 -29.40 -34.43
N GLY A 243 58.54 -28.54 -34.89
CA GLY A 243 58.24 -27.47 -35.86
C GLY A 243 59.44 -26.61 -36.25
N GLY A 244 60.51 -27.20 -36.77
CA GLY A 244 61.76 -26.47 -37.09
C GLY A 244 61.78 -25.74 -38.44
N ASP A 245 62.48 -24.60 -38.50
CA ASP A 245 63.01 -24.02 -39.74
C ASP A 245 64.46 -23.50 -39.53
N ARG A 246 65.14 -23.15 -40.63
CA ARG A 246 66.60 -23.21 -40.76
C ARG A 246 67.27 -21.84 -40.69
N ARG A 247 68.43 -21.76 -40.04
CA ARG A 247 69.69 -21.20 -40.58
C ARG A 247 70.87 -21.40 -39.63
#